data_AF-A0A9N9K4F3-F1
#
_entry.id   AF-A0A9N9K4F3-F1
#
_cell.length_a   1.000
_cell.length_b   1.000
_cell.length_c   1.000
_cell.angle_alpha   90.00
_cell.angle_beta   90.00
_cell.angle_gamma   90.00
#
_symmetry.space_group_name_H-M   'P 1'
#
loop_
_entity.id
_entity.type
_entity.pdbx_description
1 polymer ?
#
loop_
_entity_poly.entity_id
_entity_poly.type
_entity_poly.pdbx_seq_one_letter_code
_entity_poly.pdbx_strand_id
1 'polypeptide(L)' 'DSSEETFSSLRTLEEIRNEADKSSSLKKDLQNSISNIQTLLNIRTEYLKLHDNTFITKNLATDFDIDELFK' A
#
# COMPACT_ATOMS: atom_id res chain seq x y z
N ASP A 1 16.99 0.90 -1.55
CA ASP A 1 17.78 -0.12 -2.30
C ASP A 1 17.62 -1.53 -1.75
N SER A 2 17.95 -1.84 -0.49
CA SER A 2 17.83 -3.23 0.02
C SER A 2 16.41 -3.80 0.07
N SER A 3 15.38 -3.01 0.40
CA SER A 3 13.98 -3.48 0.49
C SER A 3 13.38 -3.78 -0.89
N GLU A 4 13.67 -2.95 -1.88
CA GLU A 4 13.14 -3.08 -3.24
C GLU A 4 13.73 -4.29 -3.98
N GLU A 5 15.03 -4.55 -3.83
CA GLU A 5 15.66 -5.78 -4.31
C GLU A 5 15.05 -7.03 -3.66
N THR A 6 14.84 -6.98 -2.33
CA THR A 6 14.26 -8.11 -1.57
C THR A 6 12.86 -8.44 -2.09
N PHE A 7 11.99 -7.43 -2.23
CA PHE A 7 10.61 -7.64 -2.68
C PHE A 7 10.48 -7.94 -4.17
N SER A 8 11.42 -7.51 -5.01
CA SER A 8 11.38 -7.75 -6.47
C SER A 8 11.38 -9.22 -6.87
N SER A 9 11.92 -10.08 -6.01
CA SER A 9 12.02 -11.53 -6.24
C SER A 9 10.78 -12.33 -5.81
N LEU A 10 9.87 -11.71 -5.05
CA LEU A 10 8.69 -12.34 -4.48
C LEU A 10 7.53 -12.26 -5.47
N ARG A 11 6.77 -13.36 -5.60
CA ARG A 11 5.73 -13.51 -6.63
C ARG A 11 4.33 -13.53 -6.08
N THR A 12 4.19 -13.70 -4.77
CA THR A 12 2.90 -13.79 -4.09
C THR A 12 2.80 -12.80 -2.94
N LEU A 13 1.57 -12.41 -2.60
CA LEU A 13 1.31 -11.58 -1.42
C LEU A 13 1.74 -12.28 -0.12
N GLU A 14 1.61 -13.61 -0.07
CA GLU A 14 2.03 -14.41 1.08
C GLU A 14 3.55 -14.37 1.28
N GLU A 15 4.34 -14.52 0.21
CA GLU A 15 5.80 -14.36 0.26
C GLU A 15 6.19 -12.95 0.74
N ILE A 16 5.54 -11.91 0.22
CA ILE A 16 5.79 -10.52 0.61
C ILE A 16 5.51 -10.31 2.09
N ARG A 17 4.38 -10.83 2.61
CA ARG A 17 4.03 -10.76 4.03
C ARG A 17 5.06 -11.49 4.89
N ASN A 18 5.38 -12.73 4.53
CA ASN A 18 6.35 -13.54 5.25
C ASN A 18 7.73 -12.89 5.30
N GLU A 19 8.16 -12.21 4.23
CA GLU A 19 9.45 -11.51 4.22
C GLU A 19 9.40 -10.20 5.02
N ALA A 20 8.30 -9.46 4.94
CA ALA A 20 8.09 -8.26 5.75
C ALA A 20 8.08 -8.56 7.25
N ASP A 21 7.48 -9.67 7.69
CA ASP A 21 7.43 -10.04 9.11
C ASP A 21 8.79 -10.46 9.69
N LYS A 22 9.76 -10.82 8.85
CA LYS A 22 11.13 -11.14 9.30
C LYS A 22 11.92 -9.90 9.71
N SER A 23 11.49 -8.70 9.31
CA SER A 23 12.20 -7.46 9.59
C SER A 23 11.25 -6.28 9.82
N SER A 24 11.33 -5.69 11.01
CA SER A 24 10.55 -4.49 11.36
C SER A 24 10.81 -3.31 10.42
N SER A 25 12.01 -3.21 9.83
CA SER A 25 12.31 -2.17 8.84
C SER A 25 11.61 -2.45 7.51
N LEU A 26 11.63 -3.70 7.02
CA LEU A 26 10.94 -4.09 5.79
C LEU A 26 9.43 -3.93 5.92
N LYS A 27 8.87 -4.31 7.06
CA LYS A 27 7.45 -4.09 7.39
C LYS A 27 7.07 -2.61 7.32
N LYS A 28 7.90 -1.75 7.92
CA LYS A 28 7.68 -0.30 7.92
C LYS A 28 7.80 0.33 6.53
N ASP A 29 8.78 -0.09 5.74
CA ASP A 29 8.94 0.35 4.36
C ASP A 29 7.70 -0.01 3.52
N LEU A 30 7.16 -1.22 3.71
CA LEU A 30 5.99 -1.69 2.99
C LEU A 30 4.70 -0.98 3.44
N GLN A 31 4.52 -0.74 4.74
CA GLN A 31 3.43 0.11 5.28
C GLN A 31 3.47 1.51 4.66
N ASN A 32 4.65 2.16 4.65
CA ASN A 32 4.83 3.47 4.04
C ASN A 32 4.50 3.46 2.55
N SER A 33 4.92 2.43 1.82
CA SER A 33 4.62 2.27 0.40
C SER A 33 3.11 2.18 0.15
N ILE A 34 2.39 1.39 0.96
CA ILE A 34 0.93 1.28 0.89
C ILE A 34 0.27 2.65 1.11
N SER A 35 0.63 3.36 2.17
CA SER A 35 0.09 4.69 2.49
C SER A 35 0.37 5.72 1.39
N ASN A 36 1.57 5.69 0.80
CA ASN A 36 1.95 6.57 -0.30
C ASN A 36 1.14 6.31 -1.56
N ILE A 37 0.99 5.04 -1.96
CA ILE A 37 0.19 4.65 -3.13
C ILE A 37 -1.28 5.02 -2.92
N GLN A 38 -1.81 4.77 -1.72
CA GLN A 38 -3.18 5.14 -1.37
C GLN A 38 -3.42 6.65 -1.47
N THR A 39 -2.51 7.45 -0.93
CA THR A 39 -2.56 8.91 -1.03
C THR A 39 -2.51 9.36 -2.49
N LEU A 40 -1.60 8.82 -3.28
CA LEU A 40 -1.47 9.12 -4.71
C LEU A 40 -2.76 8.79 -5.49
N LEU A 41 -3.35 7.62 -5.24
CA LEU A 41 -4.59 7.19 -5.88
C LEU A 41 -5.76 8.08 -5.48
N ASN A 42 -5.87 8.44 -4.20
CA ASN A 42 -6.94 9.29 -3.72
C ASN A 42 -6.86 10.69 -4.34
N ILE A 43 -5.67 11.32 -4.32
CA ILE A 43 -5.41 12.62 -4.96
C ILE A 43 -5.80 12.56 -6.44
N ARG A 44 -5.32 11.54 -7.17
CA ARG A 44 -5.64 11.42 -8.60
C ARG A 44 -7.13 11.25 -8.85
N THR A 45 -7.81 10.47 -8.01
CA THR A 45 -9.24 10.17 -8.18
C THR A 45 -10.13 11.34 -7.80
N GLU A 46 -9.74 12.15 -6.81
CA GLU A 46 -10.45 13.38 -6.43
C GLU A 46 -10.57 14.37 -7.60
N TYR A 47 -9.54 14.45 -8.45
CA TYR A 47 -9.55 15.29 -9.65
C TYR A 47 -10.27 14.66 -10.85
N LEU A 48 -10.66 13.39 -10.77
CA LEU A 48 -11.42 12.76 -11.85
C LEU A 48 -12.87 13.23 -11.80
N LYS A 49 -13.38 13.61 -12.98
CA LYS A 49 -14.80 13.88 -13.21
C LYS A 49 -15.27 13.08 -14.41
N LEU A 50 -16.41 12.44 -14.27
CA LEU A 50 -17.13 11.85 -15.40
C LEU A 50 -18.37 12.70 -15.65
N HIS A 51 -18.33 13.50 -16.72
CA HIS A 51 -19.26 14.60 -16.94
C HIS A 51 -19.21 15.58 -15.74
N ASP A 52 -20.34 15.84 -15.09
CA ASP A 52 -20.46 16.72 -13.93
C ASP A 52 -20.37 15.97 -12.59
N ASN A 53 -20.16 14.65 -12.61
CA ASN A 53 -20.08 13.84 -11.41
C ASN A 53 -18.63 13.61 -10.97
N THR A 54 -18.33 13.93 -9.71
CA THR A 54 -17.07 13.58 -9.06
C THR A 54 -17.05 12.09 -8.74
N PHE A 55 -15.90 11.44 -8.90
CA PHE A 55 -15.73 10.06 -8.46
C PHE A 55 -15.80 9.98 -6.93
N ILE A 56 -16.57 9.02 -6.41
CA ILE A 56 -16.62 8.74 -4.97
C ILE A 56 -15.42 7.86 -4.62
N THR A 57 -14.46 8.41 -3.90
CA THR A 57 -13.38 7.60 -3.31
C THR A 57 -13.89 6.93 -2.03
N LYS A 58 -13.50 5.67 -1.83
CA LYS A 58 -13.65 5.03 -0.52
C LYS A 58 -12.61 5.63 0.44
N ASN A 59 -12.88 5.54 1.74
CA ASN A 59 -11.91 5.92 2.76
C ASN A 59 -10.60 5.15 2.55
N LEU A 60 -9.48 5.83 2.79
CA LEU A 60 -8.16 5.20 2.82
C LEU A 60 -8.14 4.12 3.89
N ALA A 61 -7.29 3.10 3.69
CA ALA A 61 -7.04 2.14 4.77
C ALA A 61 -6.37 2.87 5.94
N THR A 62 -6.84 2.59 7.14
CA THR A 62 -6.19 3.07 8.36
C THR A 62 -4.89 2.29 8.62
N ASP A 63 -4.03 2.81 9.49
CA ASP A 63 -2.84 2.07 9.93
C ASP A 63 -3.19 0.67 10.46
N PHE A 64 -4.35 0.55 11.14
CA PHE A 64 -4.87 -0.74 11.58
C PHE A 64 -5.22 -1.68 10.42
N ASP A 65 -5.91 -1.17 9.40
CA ASP A 65 -6.25 -1.97 8.21
C ASP A 65 -5.00 -2.42 7.44
N ILE A 66 -3.96 -1.58 7.42
CA ILE A 66 -2.67 -1.91 6.83
C ILE A 66 -1.97 -2.98 7.68
N ASP A 67 -2.01 -2.88 9.01
CA ASP A 67 -1.41 -3.85 9.93
C ASP A 67 -2.06 -5.24 9.84
N GLU A 68 -3.38 -5.30 9.62
CA GLU A 68 -4.10 -6.56 9.42
C GLU A 68 -3.68 -7.31 8.15
N LEU A 69 -3.04 -6.66 7.17
CA LEU A 69 -2.49 -7.34 6.00
C LEU A 69 -1.27 -8.20 6.32
N PHE A 70 -0.68 -8.05 7.52
CA PHE A 70 0.52 -8.75 7.98
C PHE A 70 0.24 -9.66 9.19
N LYS A 71 -1.00 -10.13 9.35
CA LYS A 71 -1.42 -11.07 10.39
C LYS A 71 -1.92 -12.38 9.79
#